data_AF-A0A9E5D4A3-F1
#
_entry.id   AF-A0A9E5D4A3-F1
#
_cell.length_a   1.000
_cell.length_b   1.000
_cell.length_c   1.000
_cell.angle_alpha   90.00
_cell.angle_beta   90.00
_cell.angle_gamma   90.00
#
_symmetry.space_group_name_H-M   'P 1'
#
loop_
_entity.id
_entity.type
_entity.pdbx_description
1 polymer ?
#
loop_
_entity_poly.entity_id
_entity_poly.type
_entity_poly.pdbx_seq_one_letter_code
_entity_poly.pdbx_strand_id
1 'polypeptide(L)' 'LSGLDSAGLGSPEGRISHLAASMEKGLFIVDVWESEALLGAFSETLVPLISGTGATPAAPRILPLHNTL' A
#
# COMPACT_ATOMS: atom_id res chain seq x y z
N LEU A 1 -4.98 10.71 -3.88
CA LEU A 1 -4.68 9.91 -5.09
C LEU A 1 -3.74 10.63 -6.05
N SER A 2 -3.86 11.97 -6.24
CA SER A 2 -3.02 12.74 -7.18
C SER A 2 -1.49 12.59 -7.05
N GLY A 3 -0.95 12.38 -5.84
CA GLY A 3 0.50 12.20 -5.63
C GLY A 3 1.05 10.85 -6.11
N LEU A 4 0.25 9.78 -6.02
CA LEU A 4 0.66 8.44 -6.49
C LEU A 4 0.58 8.33 -8.02
N ASP A 5 -0.46 8.92 -8.62
CA ASP A 5 -0.58 8.98 -10.08
C ASP A 5 0.55 9.81 -10.70
N SER A 6 0.91 10.93 -10.08
CA SER A 6 2.04 11.77 -10.51
C SER A 6 3.40 11.08 -10.33
N ALA A 7 3.50 10.12 -9.41
CA ALA A 7 4.68 9.27 -9.23
C ALA A 7 4.67 8.02 -10.14
N GLY A 8 3.62 7.83 -10.97
CA GLY A 8 3.44 6.62 -11.78
C GLY A 8 3.08 5.36 -10.97
N LEU A 9 2.73 5.52 -9.70
CA LEU A 9 2.50 4.43 -8.74
C LEU A 9 1.00 4.14 -8.51
N GLY A 10 0.13 4.59 -9.42
CA GLY A 10 -1.28 4.19 -9.41
C GLY A 10 -1.46 2.66 -9.58
N SER A 11 -0.50 2.00 -10.22
CA SER A 11 -0.43 0.55 -10.41
C SER A 11 1.03 0.05 -10.23
N PRO A 12 1.53 -0.06 -9.00
CA PRO A 12 2.90 -0.49 -8.72
C PRO A 12 3.13 -1.94 -9.19
N GLU A 13 4.36 -2.22 -9.60
CA GLU A 13 4.79 -3.54 -10.08
C GLU A 13 4.52 -4.64 -9.04
N GLY A 14 3.92 -5.74 -9.48
CA GLY A 14 3.65 -6.91 -8.64
C GLY A 14 2.51 -6.76 -7.63
N ARG A 15 1.77 -5.64 -7.60
CA ARG A 15 0.54 -5.54 -6.81
C ARG A 15 -0.62 -6.21 -7.55
N ILE A 16 -1.15 -7.27 -6.95
CA ILE A 16 -2.24 -8.09 -7.48
C ILE A 16 -3.61 -7.49 -7.14
N SER A 17 -3.77 -6.98 -5.91
CA SER A 17 -5.02 -6.38 -5.46
C SER A 17 -4.74 -5.25 -4.47
N HIS A 18 -5.64 -4.26 -4.46
CA HIS A 18 -5.63 -3.13 -3.54
C HIS A 18 -7.07 -2.86 -3.07
N LEU A 19 -7.30 -3.02 -1.78
CA LEU A 19 -8.59 -2.76 -1.14
C LEU A 19 -8.40 -1.68 -0.09
N ALA A 20 -9.27 -0.68 -0.12
CA ALA A 20 -9.23 0.44 0.81
C ALA A 20 -10.61 0.68 1.41
N ALA A 21 -10.66 0.85 2.73
CA ALA A 21 -11.86 1.26 3.45
C ALA A 21 -11.53 2.40 4.41
N SER A 22 -12.47 3.33 4.56
CA SER A 22 -12.39 4.36 5.60
C SER A 22 -12.82 3.77 6.94
N MET A 23 -12.04 4.04 7.99
CA MET A 23 -12.42 3.77 9.38
C MET A 23 -12.77 5.08 10.09
N GLU A 24 -13.30 5.01 11.31
CA GLU A 24 -13.51 6.19 12.16
C GLU A 24 -12.21 7.01 12.32
N LYS A 25 -11.06 6.31 12.38
CA LYS A 25 -9.73 6.92 12.40
C LYS A 25 -8.85 6.29 11.32
N GLY A 26 -8.64 7.04 10.24
CA GLY A 26 -7.71 6.67 9.17
C GLY A 26 -8.29 5.68 8.16
N LEU A 27 -7.39 4.96 7.48
CA LEU A 27 -7.71 4.03 6.41
C LEU A 27 -7.32 2.61 6.82
N PHE A 28 -8.13 1.65 6.40
CA PHE A 28 -7.81 0.24 6.40
C PHE A 28 -7.45 -0.18 4.98
N ILE A 29 -6.21 -0.62 4.78
CA ILE A 29 -5.68 -1.02 3.47
C ILE A 29 -5.29 -2.49 3.54
N VAL A 30 -5.71 -3.26 2.52
CA VAL A 30 -5.26 -4.62 2.29
C VAL A 30 -4.77 -4.72 0.86
N ASP A 31 -3.52 -5.10 0.71
CA ASP A 31 -2.91 -5.35 -0.59
C ASP A 31 -2.46 -6.80 -0.70
N VAL A 32 -2.55 -7.33 -1.91
CA VAL A 32 -1.95 -8.62 -2.28
C VAL A 32 -0.81 -8.34 -3.24
N TRP A 33 0.36 -8.92 -2.97
CA TRP A 33 1.57 -8.71 -3.74
C TRP A 33 2.15 -10.06 -4.20
N GLU A 34 2.81 -10.06 -5.36
CA GLU A 34 3.55 -11.21 -5.86
C GLU A 34 4.72 -11.61 -4.93
N SER A 35 5.33 -10.62 -4.25
CA SER A 35 6.37 -10.87 -3.24
C SER A 35 6.47 -9.74 -2.22
N GLU A 36 7.01 -10.06 -1.04
CA GLU A 36 7.32 -9.07 0.00
C GLU A 36 8.38 -8.06 -0.47
N ALA A 37 9.30 -8.46 -1.36
CA ALA A 37 10.33 -7.58 -1.90
C ALA A 37 9.75 -6.44 -2.74
N LEU A 38 8.75 -6.73 -3.58
CA LEU A 38 8.06 -5.72 -4.40
C LEU A 38 7.24 -4.75 -3.55
N LEU A 39 6.59 -5.25 -2.49
CA LEU A 39 5.97 -4.40 -1.48
C LEU A 39 7.01 -3.49 -0.80
N GLY A 40 8.17 -4.03 -0.44
CA GLY A 40 9.27 -3.27 0.17
C GLY A 40 9.73 -2.11 -0.71
N ALA A 41 10.03 -2.39 -1.99
CA ALA A 41 10.44 -1.38 -2.96
C ALA A 41 9.39 -0.28 -3.15
N PHE A 42 8.10 -0.63 -3.21
CA PHE A 42 7.02 0.36 -3.27
C PHE A 42 6.91 1.19 -1.98
N SER A 43 7.11 0.56 -0.82
CA SER A 43 7.01 1.20 0.49
C SER A 43 8.04 2.32 0.69
N GLU A 44 9.23 2.19 0.10
CA GLU A 44 10.26 3.23 0.11
C GLU A 44 9.76 4.56 -0.47
N THR A 45 8.85 4.51 -1.45
CA THR A 45 8.23 5.72 -2.02
C THR A 45 6.94 6.10 -1.30
N LEU A 46 6.11 5.12 -0.91
CA LEU A 46 4.80 5.38 -0.30
C LEU A 46 4.92 6.01 1.10
N VAL A 47 5.81 5.50 1.95
CA VAL A 47 5.91 5.92 3.37
C VAL A 47 6.25 7.42 3.50
N PRO A 48 7.23 7.97 2.75
CA PRO A 48 7.48 9.41 2.74
C PRO A 48 6.28 10.24 2.26
N LEU A 49 5.55 9.76 1.24
CA LEU A 49 4.36 10.46 0.74
C LEU A 49 3.24 10.53 1.79
N ILE A 50 2.99 9.43 2.51
CA ILE A 50 2.02 9.41 3.62
C ILE A 50 2.46 10.40 4.70
N SER A 51 3.71 10.32 5.12
CA SER A 51 4.27 11.20 6.15
C SER A 51 4.19 12.68 5.75
N GLY A 52 4.40 13.00 4.47
CA GLY A 52 4.29 14.34 3.92
C GLY A 52 2.88 14.95 3.98
N THR A 53 1.84 14.13 4.14
CA THR A 53 0.45 14.60 4.35
C THR A 53 0.13 14.89 5.82
N GLY A 54 1.05 14.62 6.74
CA GLY A 54 0.80 14.66 8.18
C GLY A 54 0.10 13.42 8.73
N ALA A 55 -0.23 12.44 7.88
CA ALA A 55 -0.74 11.15 8.31
C ALA A 55 0.39 10.28 8.89
N THR A 56 0.03 9.38 9.81
CA THR A 56 0.96 8.39 10.37
C THR A 56 0.93 7.12 9.54
N PRO A 57 2.07 6.67 8.95
CA PRO A 57 2.16 5.38 8.27
C PRO A 57 1.90 4.23 9.26
N ALA A 58 1.03 3.29 8.88
CA ALA A 58 0.83 2.08 9.65
C ALA A 58 1.93 1.05 9.32
N ALA A 59 2.46 0.36 10.33
CA ALA A 59 3.30 -0.82 10.10
C ALA A 59 2.42 -1.95 9.54
N PRO A 60 2.69 -2.49 8.34
CA PRO A 60 1.86 -3.53 7.77
C PRO A 60 2.09 -4.85 8.50
N ARG A 61 1.01 -5.64 8.63
CA ARG A 61 1.12 -7.05 8.98
C ARG A 61 1.26 -7.85 7.69
N ILE A 62 2.36 -8.58 7.55
CA ILE A 62 2.64 -9.39 6.36
C ILE A 62 2.27 -10.85 6.64
N LEU A 63 1.51 -11.45 5.73
CA LEU A 63 1.03 -12.82 5.83
C LEU A 63 1.13 -13.50 4.45
N PRO A 64 1.57 -14.76 4.36
CA PRO A 64 1.52 -15.52 3.11
C PRO A 64 0.07 -15.80 2.73
N LEU A 65 -0.32 -15.42 1.51
CA LEU A 65 -1.63 -15.72 0.96
C LEU A 65 -1.60 -17.09 0.28
N HIS A 66 -2.36 -18.05 0.81
CA HIS A 66 -2.42 -19.41 0.26
C HIS A 66 -3.58 -19.62 -0.70
N ASN A 67 -4.65 -18.82 -0.60
CA ASN A 67 -5.83 -18.96 -1.43
C ASN A 67 -6.66 -17.67 -1.46
N THR A 68 -7.44 -17.46 -2.51
CA THR A 68 -8.49 -16.43 -2.63
C THR A 68 -9.73 -17.12 -3.17
N LEU A 69 -10.88 -16.93 -2.51
CA LEU A 69 -12.14 -17.58 -2.83
C LEU A 69 -13.13 -16.60 -3.47
#